data_AF-A0A1Q7HE50-F1
#
_entry.id   AF-A0A1Q7HE50-F1
#
_cell.length_a   1.000
_cell.length_b   1.000
_cell.length_c   1.000
_cell.angle_alpha   90.00
_cell.angle_beta   90.00
_cell.angle_gamma   90.00
#
_symmetry.space_group_name_H-M   'P 1'
#
loop_
_entity.id
_entity.type
_entity.pdbx_description
1 polymer ?
#
loop_
_entity_poly.entity_id
_entity_poly.type
_entity_poly.pdbx_seq_one_letter_code
_entity_poly.pdbx_strand_id
1 'polypeptide(L)'
;MMSRILELAIAVVRMWTRLYTARMPPGLGAARRAEIESDLWEFHQDRITRRGLHPIVHVLVRLVLGIPDDLCWRAAHASAVRPVRTTVVLTGVVLLLAALWMFNTMRTADLPLPPMAPLRFTTLPPPPPPPAPPARPR
;
A
#
# COMPACT_ATOMS: atom_id res chain seq x y z
N MET A 1 2.12 8.86 -8.40
CA MET A 1 0.97 8.08 -7.89
C MET A 1 1.22 7.56 -6.47
N MET A 2 2.31 6.83 -6.20
CA MET A 2 2.65 6.31 -4.86
C MET A 2 2.83 7.36 -3.75
N SER A 3 3.26 8.60 -4.05
CA SER A 3 3.38 9.65 -3.04
C SER A 3 2.04 10.07 -2.43
N ARG A 4 1.01 10.24 -3.28
CA ARG A 4 -0.36 10.62 -2.86
C ARG A 4 -1.01 9.55 -2.00
N ILE A 5 -0.72 8.27 -2.30
CA ILE A 5 -1.23 7.12 -1.54
C ILE A 5 -0.64 7.12 -0.12
N LEU A 6 0.66 7.36 0.02
CA LEU A 6 1.30 7.45 1.33
C LEU A 6 0.81 8.67 2.13
N GLU A 7 0.70 9.84 1.49
CA GLU A 7 0.17 11.05 2.13
C GLU A 7 -1.26 10.84 2.63
N LEU A 8 -2.11 10.16 1.85
CA LEU A 8 -3.45 9.79 2.26
C LEU A 8 -3.43 8.81 3.44
N ALA A 9 -2.57 7.78 3.40
CA ALA A 9 -2.44 6.82 4.49
C ALA A 9 -2.00 7.50 5.80
N ILE A 10 -1.01 8.39 5.73
CA ILE A 10 -0.55 9.22 6.87
C ILE A 10 -1.70 10.08 7.41
N ALA A 11 -2.48 10.72 6.53
CA ALA A 11 -3.62 11.54 6.94
C ALA A 11 -4.71 10.71 7.64
N VAL A 12 -4.99 9.51 7.14
CA VAL A 12 -5.95 8.58 7.76
C VAL A 12 -5.47 8.12 9.13
N VAL A 13 -4.19 7.74 9.28
CA VAL A 13 -3.62 7.37 10.58
C VAL A 13 -3.73 8.54 11.56
N ARG A 14 -3.33 9.75 11.18
CA ARG A 14 -3.44 10.94 12.04
C ARG A 14 -4.89 11.21 12.46
N MET A 15 -5.85 11.08 11.54
CA MET A 15 -7.26 11.26 11.84
C MET A 15 -7.76 10.20 12.82
N TRP A 16 -7.41 8.93 12.59
CA TRP A 16 -7.74 7.82 13.46
C TRP A 16 -7.16 8.03 14.87
N THR A 17 -5.88 8.39 14.99
CA THR A 17 -5.23 8.65 16.28
C THR A 17 -5.89 9.79 17.04
N ARG A 18 -6.24 10.89 16.37
CA ARG A 18 -7.00 11.97 17.00
C ARG A 18 -8.36 11.49 17.50
N LEU A 19 -9.02 10.64 16.74
CA LEU A 19 -10.36 10.14 17.06
C LEU A 19 -10.36 9.14 18.22
N TYR A 20 -9.43 8.18 18.24
CA TYR A 20 -9.38 7.19 19.33
C TYR A 20 -8.75 7.76 20.60
N THR A 21 -7.87 8.77 20.51
CA THR A 21 -7.35 9.48 21.69
C THR A 21 -8.24 10.65 22.12
N ALA A 22 -9.31 10.95 21.38
CA ALA A 22 -10.26 11.97 21.78
C ALA A 22 -10.88 11.59 23.12
N ARG A 23 -10.91 12.56 24.05
CA ARG A 23 -11.41 12.41 25.43
C ARG A 23 -10.55 11.50 26.34
N MET A 24 -9.31 11.18 25.95
CA MET A 24 -8.30 10.72 26.89
C MET A 24 -7.86 11.86 27.81
N PRO A 25 -7.31 11.55 28.99
CA PRO A 25 -6.58 12.53 29.79
C PRO A 25 -5.58 13.29 28.90
N PRO A 26 -5.53 14.64 28.99
CA PRO A 26 -4.81 15.47 28.02
C PRO A 26 -3.32 15.09 27.89
N GLY A 27 -2.67 14.64 28.97
CA GLY A 27 -1.28 14.15 28.92
C GLY A 27 -1.13 12.82 28.19
N LEU A 28 -2.03 11.87 28.42
CA LEU A 28 -1.93 10.52 27.86
C LEU A 28 -2.24 10.51 26.35
N GLY A 29 -3.30 11.20 25.95
CA GLY A 29 -3.68 11.30 24.54
C GLY A 29 -2.66 12.09 23.71
N ALA A 30 -2.03 13.12 24.30
CA ALA A 30 -0.99 13.89 23.63
C ALA A 30 0.30 13.07 23.47
N ALA A 31 0.72 12.34 24.50
CA ALA A 31 1.89 11.46 24.44
C ALA A 31 1.73 10.40 23.34
N ARG A 32 0.57 9.73 23.29
CA ARG A 32 0.30 8.73 22.24
C ARG A 32 0.29 9.34 20.84
N ARG A 33 -0.29 10.53 20.68
CA ARG A 33 -0.27 11.24 19.38
C ARG A 33 1.16 11.61 18.94
N ALA A 34 2.03 11.99 19.87
CA ALA A 34 3.43 12.31 19.57
C ALA A 34 4.23 11.06 19.18
N GLU A 35 4.00 9.93 19.84
CA GLU A 35 4.60 8.64 19.47
C GLU A 35 4.24 8.25 18.02
N ILE A 36 2.93 8.25 17.70
CA ILE A 36 2.47 7.95 16.34
C ILE A 36 3.02 8.93 15.30
N GLU A 37 3.14 10.21 15.64
CA GLU A 37 3.70 11.21 14.73
C GLU A 37 5.20 10.96 14.47
N SER A 38 5.95 10.50 15.47
CA SER A 38 7.34 10.06 15.31
C SER A 38 7.44 8.87 14.36
N ASP A 39 6.63 7.83 14.57
CA ASP A 39 6.59 6.65 13.68
C ASP A 39 6.30 7.04 12.23
N LEU A 40 5.33 7.95 12.02
CA LEU A 40 4.94 8.42 10.68
C LEU A 40 6.06 9.24 10.02
N TRP A 41 6.81 10.02 10.80
CA TRP A 41 7.97 10.76 10.31
C TRP A 41 9.07 9.79 9.87
N GLU A 42 9.36 8.75 10.67
CA GLU A 42 10.33 7.71 10.33
C GLU A 42 9.96 7.00 9.03
N PHE A 43 8.69 6.59 8.87
CA PHE A 43 8.21 5.99 7.61
C PHE A 43 8.35 6.93 6.41
N HIS A 44 8.14 8.24 6.61
CA HIS A 44 8.30 9.22 5.54
C HIS A 44 9.78 9.40 5.15
N GLN A 45 10.70 9.39 6.11
CA GLN A 45 12.15 9.47 5.85
C GLN A 45 12.68 8.20 5.20
N ASP A 46 12.25 7.02 5.65
CA ASP A 46 12.67 5.74 5.06
C ASP A 46 12.26 5.62 3.58
N ARG A 47 11.16 6.26 3.16
CA ARG A 47 10.80 6.38 1.74
C ARG A 47 11.85 7.13 0.93
N ILE A 48 12.44 8.19 1.49
CA ILE A 48 13.44 9.02 0.82
C ILE A 48 14.73 8.20 0.62
N THR A 49 15.07 7.37 1.61
CA THR A 49 16.32 6.59 1.65
C THR A 49 16.22 5.24 0.92
N ARG A 50 15.05 4.58 0.89
CA ARG A 50 14.87 3.25 0.27
C ARG A 50 13.79 3.28 -0.82
N ARG A 51 14.16 3.00 -2.08
CA ARG A 51 13.21 2.82 -3.20
C ARG A 51 12.53 1.46 -3.10
N GLY A 52 11.26 1.41 -2.66
CA GLY A 52 10.46 0.18 -2.66
C GLY A 52 9.06 0.33 -2.06
N LEU A 53 8.22 -0.71 -2.22
CA LEU A 53 6.84 -0.79 -1.69
C LEU A 53 6.75 -0.96 -0.17
N HIS A 54 7.89 -1.26 0.48
CA HIS A 54 7.99 -1.62 1.90
C HIS A 54 7.37 -0.61 2.89
N PRO A 55 7.53 0.72 2.72
CA PRO A 55 6.99 1.70 3.67
C PRO A 55 5.45 1.80 3.63
N ILE A 56 4.86 1.68 2.44
CA ILE A 56 3.41 1.80 2.25
C ILE A 56 2.70 0.59 2.86
N VAL A 57 3.24 -0.61 2.63
CA VAL A 57 2.70 -1.84 3.22
C VAL A 57 2.77 -1.77 4.73
N HIS A 58 3.86 -1.28 5.32
CA HIS A 58 3.94 -1.11 6.78
C HIS A 58 2.92 -0.12 7.34
N VAL A 59 2.72 1.03 6.71
CA VAL A 59 1.71 2.01 7.16
C VAL A 59 0.29 1.44 7.02
N LEU A 60 -0.01 0.73 5.93
CA LEU A 60 -1.32 0.10 5.74
C LEU A 60 -1.56 -1.06 6.71
N VAL A 61 -0.56 -1.89 6.97
CA VAL A 61 -0.64 -2.97 7.97
C VAL A 61 -0.81 -2.38 9.37
N ARG A 62 -0.11 -1.29 9.74
CA ARG A 62 -0.34 -0.58 11.00
C ARG A 62 -1.73 0.04 11.07
N LEU A 63 -2.28 0.51 9.96
CA LEU A 63 -3.65 1.01 9.94
C LEU A 63 -4.67 -0.13 10.15
N VAL A 64 -4.51 -1.27 9.48
CA VAL A 64 -5.48 -2.37 9.55
C VAL A 64 -5.35 -3.18 10.84
N LEU A 65 -4.13 -3.51 11.26
CA LEU A 65 -3.85 -4.31 12.47
C LEU A 65 -3.66 -3.47 13.73
N GLY A 66 -3.35 -2.17 13.59
CA GLY A 66 -3.22 -1.27 14.73
C GLY A 66 -4.56 -0.80 15.30
N ILE A 67 -5.65 -0.86 14.52
CA ILE A 67 -6.99 -0.47 15.01
C ILE A 67 -7.43 -1.33 16.23
N PRO A 68 -7.36 -2.68 16.21
CA PRO A 68 -7.65 -3.50 17.39
C PRO A 68 -6.72 -3.20 18.59
N ASP A 69 -5.43 -3.01 18.33
CA ASP A 69 -4.42 -2.70 19.34
C ASP A 69 -4.67 -1.34 20.01
N ASP A 70 -4.98 -0.30 19.21
CA ASP A 70 -5.33 1.03 19.68
C ASP A 70 -6.61 1.03 20.53
N LEU A 71 -7.59 0.19 20.18
CA LEU A 71 -8.80 0.01 20.97
C LEU A 71 -8.55 -0.74 22.28
N CYS A 72 -7.68 -1.77 22.26
CA CYS A 72 -7.25 -2.50 23.45
C CYS A 72 -6.49 -1.55 24.40
N TRP A 73 -5.54 -0.77 23.86
CA TRP A 73 -4.83 0.27 24.58
C TRP A 73 -5.80 1.27 25.21
N ARG A 74 -6.78 1.74 24.43
CA ARG A 74 -7.79 2.68 24.92
C ARG A 74 -8.63 2.06 26.04
N ALA A 75 -9.04 0.79 25.91
CA ALA A 75 -9.81 0.10 26.94
C ALA A 75 -9.01 -0.10 28.24
N ALA A 76 -7.70 -0.36 28.13
CA ALA A 76 -6.81 -0.48 29.28
C ALA A 76 -6.60 0.86 30.02
N HIS A 77 -6.68 1.99 29.33
CA HIS A 77 -6.38 3.32 29.88
C HIS A 77 -7.62 4.21 30.11
N ALA A 78 -8.77 3.89 29.52
CA ALA A 78 -10.04 4.56 29.79
C ALA A 78 -10.70 3.95 31.03
N SER A 79 -10.43 4.49 32.20
CA SER A 79 -11.16 4.16 33.41
C SER A 79 -12.65 4.55 33.28
N ALA A 80 -13.50 3.54 33.05
CA ALA A 80 -14.91 3.44 33.47
C ALA A 80 -15.97 4.51 33.08
N VAL A 81 -15.75 5.47 32.18
CA VAL A 81 -16.81 6.43 31.78
C VAL A 81 -17.38 6.12 30.38
N ARG A 82 -18.59 5.54 30.33
CA ARG A 82 -19.54 5.21 29.20
C ARG A 82 -19.35 5.91 27.81
N PRO A 83 -20.01 5.43 26.72
CA PRO A 83 -20.27 4.07 26.28
C PRO A 83 -19.40 3.72 25.05
N VAL A 84 -18.91 2.49 25.03
CA VAL A 84 -18.08 1.87 23.97
C VAL A 84 -18.69 1.99 22.56
N ARG A 85 -20.00 2.21 22.45
CA ARG A 85 -20.77 2.26 21.18
C ARG A 85 -20.27 3.31 20.17
N THR A 86 -19.98 4.53 20.59
CA THR A 86 -19.58 5.60 19.64
C THR A 86 -18.21 5.31 19.03
N THR A 87 -17.30 4.78 19.86
CA THR A 87 -15.99 4.33 19.40
C THR A 87 -16.13 3.19 18.41
N VAL A 88 -16.95 2.18 18.71
CA VAL A 88 -17.21 1.03 17.83
C VAL A 88 -17.79 1.44 16.48
N VAL A 89 -18.77 2.36 16.46
CA VAL A 89 -19.36 2.85 15.19
C VAL A 89 -18.31 3.57 14.35
N LEU A 90 -17.51 4.45 14.95
CA LEU A 90 -16.44 5.16 14.24
C LEU A 90 -15.34 4.20 13.75
N THR A 91 -14.99 3.19 14.52
CA THR A 91 -14.10 2.10 14.09
C THR A 91 -14.67 1.37 12.88
N GLY A 92 -15.96 1.00 12.93
CA GLY A 92 -16.63 0.33 11.81
C GLY A 92 -16.62 1.18 10.54
N VAL A 93 -16.87 2.49 10.65
CA VAL A 93 -16.82 3.43 9.53
C VAL A 93 -15.40 3.55 8.96
N VAL A 94 -14.38 3.68 9.82
CA VAL A 94 -12.97 3.77 9.38
C VAL A 94 -12.52 2.49 8.68
N LEU A 95 -12.88 1.31 9.22
CA LEU A 95 -12.59 0.02 8.60
C LEU A 95 -13.29 -0.13 7.25
N LEU A 96 -14.57 0.28 7.16
CA LEU A 96 -15.33 0.23 5.91
C LEU A 96 -14.71 1.14 4.84
N LEU A 97 -14.33 2.36 5.21
CA LEU A 97 -13.68 3.31 4.30
C LEU A 97 -12.30 2.82 3.85
N ALA A 98 -11.50 2.24 4.77
CA ALA A 98 -10.21 1.65 4.44
C ALA A 98 -10.36 0.44 3.49
N ALA A 99 -11.34 -0.43 3.73
CA ALA A 99 -11.62 -1.59 2.90
C ALA A 99 -12.10 -1.18 1.50
N LEU A 100 -13.06 -0.23 1.40
CA LEU A 100 -13.53 0.32 0.13
C LEU A 100 -12.41 0.97 -0.65
N TRP A 101 -11.56 1.74 0.02
CA TRP A 101 -10.41 2.36 -0.61
C TRP A 101 -9.43 1.30 -1.12
N MET A 102 -9.01 0.34 -0.29
CA MET A 102 -8.08 -0.72 -0.67
C MET A 102 -8.60 -1.54 -1.86
N PHE A 103 -9.89 -1.88 -1.86
CA PHE A 103 -10.55 -2.59 -2.95
C PHE A 103 -10.50 -1.79 -4.26
N ASN A 104 -10.76 -0.48 -4.19
CA ASN A 104 -10.68 0.40 -5.35
C ASN A 104 -9.24 0.50 -5.88
N THR A 105 -8.25 0.68 -4.99
CA THR A 105 -6.84 0.81 -5.41
C THR A 105 -6.30 -0.47 -6.05
N MET A 106 -6.65 -1.64 -5.50
CA MET A 106 -6.28 -2.94 -6.08
C MET A 106 -6.93 -3.18 -7.45
N ARG A 107 -8.14 -2.68 -7.67
CA ARG A 107 -8.80 -2.74 -8.99
C ARG A 107 -8.11 -1.89 -10.05
N THR A 108 -7.50 -0.78 -9.66
CA THR A 108 -6.81 0.15 -10.58
C THR A 108 -5.33 -0.16 -10.78
N ALA A 109 -4.80 -1.20 -10.15
CA ALA A 109 -3.43 -1.62 -10.36
C ALA A 109 -3.32 -2.34 -11.72
N ASP A 110 -3.16 -1.57 -12.80
CA ASP A 110 -2.78 -2.10 -14.10
C ASP A 110 -1.45 -2.86 -13.94
N LEU A 111 -1.48 -4.17 -14.17
CA LEU A 111 -0.26 -4.95 -14.28
C LEU A 111 0.53 -4.39 -15.48
N PRO A 112 1.84 -4.08 -15.33
CA PRO A 112 2.63 -3.66 -16.47
C PRO A 112 2.57 -4.79 -17.50
N LEU A 113 2.06 -4.46 -18.70
CA LEU A 113 2.06 -5.36 -19.84
C LEU A 113 3.48 -5.95 -19.99
N PRO A 114 3.62 -7.28 -20.18
CA PRO A 114 4.93 -7.87 -20.38
C PRO A 114 5.63 -7.13 -21.52
N PRO A 115 6.93 -6.79 -21.39
CA PRO A 115 7.66 -6.12 -22.45
C PRO A 115 7.51 -6.96 -23.71
N MET A 116 6.98 -6.34 -24.79
CA MET A 116 6.83 -7.04 -26.06
C MET A 116 8.20 -7.60 -26.44
N ALA A 117 8.34 -8.93 -26.45
CA ALA A 117 9.55 -9.57 -26.91
C ALA A 117 9.79 -9.08 -28.35
N PRO A 118 10.99 -8.56 -28.68
CA PRO A 118 11.25 -8.12 -30.04
C PRO A 118 11.05 -9.29 -30.97
N LEU A 119 10.14 -9.14 -31.94
CA LEU A 119 9.95 -10.09 -33.03
C LEU A 119 11.29 -10.21 -33.77
N ARG A 120 12.02 -11.30 -33.52
CA ARG A 120 13.24 -11.62 -34.27
C ARG A 120 12.82 -12.18 -35.63
N PHE A 121 12.88 -11.35 -36.66
CA PHE A 121 12.88 -11.82 -38.03
C PHE A 121 14.23 -12.47 -38.32
N THR A 122 14.30 -13.80 -38.24
CA THR A 122 15.42 -14.55 -38.81
C THR A 122 15.30 -14.50 -40.33
N THR A 123 16.18 -13.74 -40.99
CA THR A 123 16.38 -13.84 -42.43
C THR A 123 16.97 -15.22 -42.73
N LEU A 124 16.17 -16.11 -43.31
CA LEU A 124 16.68 -17.38 -43.81
C LEU A 124 17.63 -17.09 -44.99
N PRO A 125 18.79 -17.76 -45.07
CA PRO A 125 19.63 -17.67 -46.26
C PRO A 125 18.85 -18.15 -47.49
N PRO A 126 19.08 -17.56 -48.67
CA PRO A 126 18.44 -18.02 -49.90
C PRO A 126 18.79 -19.50 -50.14
N PRO A 127 17.85 -20.30 -50.69
CA PRO A 127 18.13 -21.69 -51.03
C PRO A 127 19.30 -21.78 -52.02
N PRO A 128 20.12 -22.85 -51.96
CA PRO A 128 21.19 -23.06 -52.91
C PRO A 128 20.65 -23.15 -54.35
N PRO A 129 21.42 -22.71 -55.36
CA PRO A 129 21.01 -22.84 -56.75
C PRO A 129 20.80 -24.31 -57.11
N PRO A 130 19.82 -24.61 -57.99
CA PRO A 130 19.58 -25.97 -58.43
C PRO A 130 20.83 -26.54 -59.14
N PRO A 131 21.09 -27.85 -59.03
CA PRO A 131 22.21 -28.50 -59.71
C PRO A 131 22.11 -28.30 -61.23
N ALA A 132 23.27 -28.13 -61.88
CA ALA A 132 23.34 -27.97 -63.33
C ALA A 132 22.70 -29.18 -64.04
N PRO A 133 21.96 -28.98 -65.14
CA PRO A 133 21.43 -30.08 -65.93
C PRO A 133 22.56 -31.02 -66.40
N PRO A 134 22.33 -32.34 -66.45
CA PRO A 134 23.31 -33.26 -66.99
C PRO A 134 23.65 -32.88 -68.44
N ALA A 135 24.95 -32.89 -68.76
CA ALA A 135 25.42 -32.62 -70.11
C ALA A 135 24.78 -33.61 -71.10
N ARG A 136 24.26 -33.12 -72.23
CA ARG A 136 23.72 -33.99 -73.27
C ARG A 136 24.84 -34.85 -73.87
N PRO A 137 24.65 -36.17 -74.01
CA PRO A 137 25.58 -37.00 -74.75
C PRO A 137 25.63 -36.56 -76.22
N ARG A 138 26.85 -36.51 -76.78
CA ARG A 138 27.11 -36.25 -78.20
C ARG A 138 26.87 -37.51 -79.03
#